data_AF-A0A2A2JDS2-F1
#
_entry.id   AF-A0A2A2JDS2-F1
#
_cell.length_a   1.000
_cell.length_b   1.000
_cell.length_c   1.000
_cell.angle_alpha   90.00
_cell.angle_beta   90.00
_cell.angle_gamma   90.00
#
_symmetry.space_group_name_H-M   'P 1'
#
loop_
_entity.id
_entity.type
_entity.pdbx_description
1 polymer ?
#
loop_
_entity_poly.entity_id
_entity_poly.type
_entity_poly.pdbx_seq_one_letter_code
_entity_poly.pdbx_strand_id
1 'polypeptide(L)'
;MIQMSKNIKTPTNQKLLTNVAVVRMKKIGKRFEIACYKNKVVNWRNKTEKDIDEVLQTHTVFSNVSKGQVAKKDELMAAFGTEDQLEICKIILEKGDLQVSDKERAAATDQSLKEVSQLIASMVVNPETKRPIPPAMIDKALQEIHFSLKPNRSAKQQALEAIPKLRETMKIDRAKMRIRVSMPSKEAKQAHGRLKTLVEETEVEDWAEGGLEMVALIEPGNFRELDDLVRKEGKGHGRLEILSLKDVVDGIEIVFVSPFEEICLNVFGLNDRLLLGSGSHGRNHSRLLFSSFPFIVLLQ
;
A
#
# COMPACT_ATOMS: atom_id res chain seq x y z
N MET A 1 -21.85 -20.42 70.14
CA MET A 1 -21.66 -21.07 68.84
C MET A 1 -22.23 -20.16 67.75
N ILE A 2 -21.34 -19.67 66.89
CA ILE A 2 -21.53 -19.33 65.47
C ILE A 2 -22.61 -18.26 65.16
N GLN A 3 -22.19 -16.99 65.15
CA GLN A 3 -22.80 -16.01 64.26
C GLN A 3 -22.38 -16.35 62.82
N MET A 4 -23.32 -16.86 62.02
CA MET A 4 -23.10 -17.00 60.58
C MET A 4 -23.26 -15.62 59.92
N SER A 5 -22.15 -15.12 59.40
CA SER A 5 -22.06 -13.92 58.57
C SER A 5 -22.96 -14.02 57.35
N LYS A 6 -23.77 -12.97 57.12
CA LYS A 6 -24.61 -12.80 55.92
C LYS A 6 -23.75 -12.86 54.66
N ASN A 7 -23.85 -13.95 53.90
CA ASN A 7 -23.32 -14.04 52.54
C ASN A 7 -24.09 -13.06 51.63
N ILE A 8 -23.49 -11.91 51.37
CA ILE A 8 -23.99 -10.94 50.40
C ILE A 8 -23.72 -11.49 48.99
N LYS A 9 -24.76 -12.04 48.36
CA LYS A 9 -24.78 -12.45 46.95
C LYS A 9 -25.17 -11.26 46.06
N THR A 10 -24.43 -10.17 46.10
CA THR A 10 -24.48 -9.19 45.01
C THR A 10 -23.61 -9.73 43.87
N PRO A 11 -23.97 -9.51 42.58
CA PRO A 11 -23.09 -9.89 41.49
C PRO A 11 -21.78 -9.12 41.65
N THR A 12 -20.73 -9.81 42.10
CA THR A 12 -19.39 -9.26 42.37
C THR A 12 -18.63 -9.01 41.06
N ASN A 13 -19.33 -8.54 40.02
CA ASN A 13 -18.76 -8.15 38.75
C ASN A 13 -18.69 -6.62 38.70
N GLN A 14 -18.03 -6.02 39.70
CA GLN A 14 -17.62 -4.63 39.60
C GLN A 14 -16.47 -4.56 38.61
N LYS A 15 -16.78 -4.15 37.37
CA LYS A 15 -15.75 -3.85 36.38
C LYS A 15 -15.08 -2.53 36.77
N LEU A 16 -13.99 -2.64 37.52
CA LEU A 16 -13.28 -1.49 38.12
C LEU A 16 -12.65 -0.56 37.08
N LEU A 17 -12.37 -1.07 35.87
CA LEU A 17 -11.75 -0.28 34.81
C LEU A 17 -12.60 -0.31 33.53
N THR A 18 -12.98 0.87 33.05
CA THR A 18 -13.70 1.07 31.79
C THR A 18 -12.68 1.26 30.65
N ASN A 19 -12.93 0.63 29.50
CA ASN A 19 -12.16 0.80 28.26
C ASN A 19 -10.64 0.51 28.32
N VAL A 20 -10.23 -0.56 28.99
CA VAL A 20 -8.81 -0.98 29.08
C VAL A 20 -8.44 -1.94 27.94
N ALA A 21 -7.27 -1.72 27.33
CA ALA A 21 -6.56 -2.75 26.56
C ALA A 21 -5.62 -3.53 27.47
N VAL A 22 -5.60 -4.85 27.29
CA VAL A 22 -4.71 -5.73 28.04
C VAL A 22 -3.60 -6.21 27.11
N VAL A 23 -2.36 -5.96 27.50
CA VAL A 23 -1.19 -6.59 26.87
C VAL A 23 -0.74 -7.72 27.78
N ARG A 24 -0.63 -8.93 27.22
CA ARG A 24 -0.29 -10.14 27.96
C ARG A 24 1.08 -10.64 27.54
N MET A 25 1.89 -11.05 28.52
CA MET A 25 3.13 -11.77 28.29
C MET A 25 3.16 -13.04 29.15
N LYS A 26 3.58 -14.17 28.57
CA LYS A 26 3.81 -15.42 29.30
C LYS A 26 5.30 -15.67 29.47
N LYS A 27 5.79 -15.75 30.71
CA LYS A 27 7.19 -16.00 31.02
C LYS A 27 7.30 -16.94 32.22
N ILE A 28 8.19 -17.94 32.14
CA ILE A 28 8.38 -18.96 33.19
C ILE A 28 7.06 -19.62 33.62
N GLY A 29 6.20 -19.95 32.65
CA GLY A 29 4.89 -20.56 32.91
C GLY A 29 3.84 -19.64 33.56
N LYS A 30 4.22 -18.45 34.03
CA LYS A 30 3.31 -17.45 34.62
C LYS A 30 2.85 -16.43 33.57
N ARG A 31 1.68 -15.84 33.82
CA ARG A 31 1.08 -14.81 32.98
C ARG A 31 1.24 -13.46 33.67
N PHE A 32 1.70 -12.48 32.91
CA PHE A 32 1.80 -11.09 33.31
C PHE A 32 0.99 -10.25 32.34
N GLU A 33 0.23 -9.31 32.86
CA GLU A 33 -0.68 -8.46 32.12
C GLU A 33 -0.52 -7.01 32.58
N ILE A 34 -0.63 -6.09 31.63
CA ILE A 34 -0.61 -4.64 31.90
C ILE A 34 -1.89 -3.99 31.39
N ALA A 35 -2.32 -2.94 32.09
CA ALA A 35 -3.48 -2.14 31.73
C ALA A 35 -3.02 -0.92 30.93
N CYS A 36 -3.46 -0.84 29.66
CA CYS A 36 -3.07 0.22 28.75
C CYS A 36 -4.30 0.85 28.10
N TYR A 37 -4.12 2.05 27.54
CA TYR A 37 -5.11 2.65 26.66
C TYR A 37 -5.07 2.02 25.27
N LYS A 38 -6.23 1.68 24.71
CA LYS A 38 -6.38 0.89 23.49
C LYS A 38 -5.61 1.42 22.28
N ASN A 39 -5.72 2.72 21.99
CA ASN A 39 -5.10 3.31 20.79
C ASN A 39 -3.60 3.57 20.96
N LYS A 40 -3.15 3.70 22.21
CA LYS A 40 -1.78 4.11 22.55
C LYS A 40 -0.75 2.98 22.38
N VAL A 41 -1.16 1.72 22.57
CA VAL A 41 -0.26 0.56 22.43
C VAL A 41 0.27 0.41 20.99
N VAL A 42 -0.56 0.66 19.98
CA VAL A 42 -0.14 0.58 18.57
C VAL A 42 0.82 1.73 18.24
N ASN A 43 0.54 2.94 18.72
CA ASN A 43 1.41 4.11 18.57
C ASN A 43 2.78 3.89 19.20
N TRP A 44 2.82 3.26 20.38
CA TRP A 44 4.06 2.88 21.06
C TRP A 44 4.92 1.95 20.20
N ARG A 45 4.30 0.92 19.59
CA ARG A 45 5.00 -0.02 18.68
C ARG A 45 5.50 0.66 17.41
N ASN A 46 4.74 1.63 16.91
CA ASN A 46 5.12 2.46 15.77
C ASN A 46 6.14 3.56 16.14
N LYS A 47 6.51 3.68 17.43
CA LYS A 47 7.44 4.68 17.99
C LYS A 47 7.00 6.13 17.81
N THR A 48 5.69 6.35 17.65
CA THR A 48 5.10 7.68 17.49
C THR A 48 5.05 8.44 18.82
N GLU A 49 4.82 7.72 19.92
CA GLU A 49 4.76 8.27 21.28
C GLU A 49 5.92 7.72 22.11
N LYS A 50 6.53 8.58 22.94
CA LYS A 50 7.71 8.25 23.75
C LYS A 50 7.43 8.25 25.26
N ASP A 51 6.29 8.80 25.68
CA ASP A 51 5.92 8.93 27.08
C ASP A 51 5.06 7.74 27.54
N ILE A 52 5.55 7.03 28.55
CA ILE A 52 4.95 5.77 29.03
C ILE A 52 3.68 6.01 29.84
N ASP A 53 3.63 7.14 30.55
CA ASP A 53 2.51 7.53 31.41
C ASP A 53 1.24 7.78 30.59
N GLU A 54 1.36 8.15 29.31
CA GLU A 54 0.20 8.27 28.41
C GLU A 54 -0.30 6.93 27.87
N VAL A 55 0.56 5.92 27.83
CA VAL A 55 0.24 4.59 27.28
C VAL A 55 -0.38 3.70 28.36
N LEU A 56 0.19 3.73 29.56
CA LEU A 56 -0.23 2.92 30.70
C LEU A 56 -1.34 3.63 31.49
N GLN A 57 -2.33 2.88 31.96
CA GLN A 57 -3.29 3.43 32.93
C GLN A 57 -2.74 3.39 34.36
N THR A 58 -1.88 2.41 34.65
CA THR A 58 -1.30 2.21 35.97
C THR A 58 0.07 1.57 35.81
N HIS A 59 1.04 1.98 36.62
CA HIS A 59 2.43 1.52 36.53
C HIS A 59 2.66 0.16 37.22
N THR A 60 1.59 -0.60 37.46
CA THR A 60 1.62 -1.87 38.17
C THR A 60 1.39 -3.05 37.22
N VAL A 61 2.21 -4.09 37.38
CA VAL A 61 2.06 -5.34 36.62
C VAL A 61 1.08 -6.26 37.33
N PHE A 62 0.10 -6.77 36.58
CA PHE A 62 -0.94 -7.67 37.07
C PHE A 62 -0.65 -9.12 36.64
N SER A 63 -1.10 -10.09 37.42
CA SER A 63 -1.25 -11.48 36.94
C SER A 63 -2.56 -11.67 36.18
N ASN A 64 -3.58 -10.85 36.51
CA ASN A 64 -4.84 -10.79 35.79
C ASN A 64 -5.47 -9.39 35.94
N VAL A 65 -5.55 -8.63 34.84
CA VAL A 65 -6.11 -7.27 34.84
C VAL A 65 -7.63 -7.29 35.09
N SER A 66 -8.35 -8.27 34.56
CA SER A 66 -9.81 -8.36 34.71
C SER A 66 -10.23 -8.63 36.15
N LYS A 67 -9.37 -9.29 36.94
CA LYS A 67 -9.60 -9.57 38.36
C LYS A 67 -8.88 -8.60 39.30
N GLY A 68 -8.10 -7.65 38.77
CA GLY A 68 -7.26 -6.75 39.56
C GLY A 68 -6.19 -7.45 40.41
N GLN A 69 -5.74 -8.64 40.01
CA GLN A 69 -4.74 -9.40 40.77
C GLN A 69 -3.34 -8.91 40.42
N VAL A 70 -2.63 -8.31 41.38
CA VAL A 70 -1.26 -7.80 41.22
C VAL A 70 -0.25 -8.94 41.25
N ALA A 71 0.82 -8.85 40.45
CA ALA A 71 1.91 -9.81 40.47
C ALA A 71 2.77 -9.65 41.73
N LYS A 72 3.19 -10.75 42.35
CA LYS A 72 4.09 -10.70 43.52
C LYS A 72 5.52 -10.35 43.08
N LYS A 73 6.25 -9.63 43.94
CA LYS A 73 7.63 -9.20 43.67
C LYS A 73 8.57 -10.38 43.36
N ASP A 74 8.45 -11.48 44.10
CA ASP A 74 9.25 -12.70 43.90
C ASP A 74 9.08 -13.27 42.48
N GLU A 75 7.87 -13.17 41.91
CA GLU A 75 7.56 -13.67 40.58
C GLU A 75 8.09 -12.75 39.48
N LEU A 76 8.08 -11.44 39.73
CA LEU A 76 8.64 -10.43 38.84
C LEU A 76 10.16 -10.59 38.77
N MET A 77 10.82 -10.78 39.92
CA MET A 77 12.26 -11.01 39.96
C MET A 77 12.65 -12.32 39.27
N ALA A 78 11.93 -13.42 39.54
CA ALA A 78 12.18 -14.70 38.87
C ALA A 78 11.98 -14.59 37.34
N ALA A 79 10.94 -13.88 36.89
CA ALA A 79 10.61 -13.77 35.48
C ALA A 79 11.50 -12.77 34.72
N PHE A 80 11.69 -11.57 35.25
CA PHE A 80 12.31 -10.45 34.55
C PHE A 80 13.72 -10.11 35.03
N GLY A 81 14.14 -10.60 36.20
CA GLY A 81 15.46 -10.29 36.78
C GLY A 81 15.55 -8.88 37.35
N THR A 82 14.44 -8.14 37.41
CA THR A 82 14.33 -6.78 37.95
C THR A 82 13.09 -6.69 38.84
N GLU A 83 13.13 -5.81 39.85
CA GLU A 83 11.97 -5.46 40.67
C GLU A 83 11.22 -4.22 40.13
N ASP A 84 11.84 -3.49 39.20
CA ASP A 84 11.31 -2.22 38.71
C ASP A 84 10.13 -2.44 37.75
N GLN A 85 8.93 -2.12 38.25
CA GLN A 85 7.68 -2.33 37.52
C GLN A 85 7.65 -1.55 36.19
N LEU A 86 8.26 -0.37 36.13
CA LEU A 86 8.33 0.46 34.92
C LEU A 86 9.13 -0.21 33.80
N GLU A 87 10.29 -0.81 34.12
CA GLU A 87 11.10 -1.52 33.15
C GLU A 87 10.38 -2.77 32.63
N ILE A 88 9.71 -3.49 33.54
CA ILE A 88 8.92 -4.65 33.19
C ILE A 88 7.77 -4.26 32.25
N CYS A 89 7.09 -3.14 32.51
CA CYS A 89 6.05 -2.62 31.62
C CYS A 89 6.57 -2.34 30.21
N LYS A 90 7.78 -1.76 30.06
CA LYS A 90 8.41 -1.55 28.74
C LYS A 90 8.63 -2.87 28.00
N ILE A 91 9.17 -3.88 28.70
CA ILE A 91 9.41 -5.21 28.13
C ILE A 91 8.09 -5.87 27.69
N ILE A 92 7.04 -5.77 28.50
CA ILE A 92 5.73 -6.34 28.19
C ILE A 92 5.07 -5.58 27.03
N LEU A 93 5.23 -4.25 26.91
CA LEU A 93 4.71 -3.48 25.79
C LEU A 93 5.33 -3.90 24.45
N GLU A 94 6.65 -4.12 24.44
CA GLU A 94 7.40 -4.51 23.24
C GLU A 94 7.19 -5.98 22.84
N LYS A 95 7.29 -6.90 23.80
CA LYS A 95 7.28 -8.36 23.53
C LYS A 95 5.96 -9.04 23.81
N GLY A 96 5.03 -8.37 24.48
CA GLY A 96 3.72 -8.93 24.83
C GLY A 96 2.77 -8.98 23.64
N ASP A 97 1.72 -9.77 23.77
CA ASP A 97 0.62 -9.85 22.82
C ASP A 97 -0.49 -8.89 23.25
N LEU A 98 -0.88 -7.99 22.34
CA LEU A 98 -2.01 -7.10 22.55
C LEU A 98 -3.31 -7.90 22.35
N GLN A 99 -4.13 -7.98 23.38
CA GLN A 99 -5.46 -8.56 23.27
C GLN A 99 -6.42 -7.52 22.67
N VAL A 100 -6.59 -7.56 21.36
CA VAL A 100 -7.61 -6.78 20.65
C VAL A 100 -8.99 -7.38 20.83
N SER A 101 -10.01 -6.51 20.86
CA SER A 101 -11.42 -6.94 20.84
C SER A 101 -11.78 -7.60 19.52
N ASP A 102 -12.78 -8.47 19.49
CA ASP A 102 -13.26 -9.11 18.25
C ASP A 102 -13.70 -8.06 17.21
N LYS A 103 -14.34 -6.98 17.66
CA LYS A 103 -14.74 -5.86 16.79
C LYS A 103 -13.54 -5.12 16.19
N GLU A 104 -12.48 -4.91 16.98
CA GLU A 104 -11.26 -4.23 16.54
C GLU A 104 -10.47 -5.11 15.56
N ARG A 105 -10.44 -6.43 15.81
CA ARG A 105 -9.84 -7.41 14.90
C ARG A 105 -10.56 -7.44 13.56
N ALA A 106 -11.89 -7.43 13.57
CA ALA A 106 -12.70 -7.36 12.36
C ALA A 106 -12.40 -6.08 11.58
N ALA A 107 -12.46 -4.91 12.23
CA ALA A 107 -12.17 -3.63 11.60
C ALA A 107 -10.75 -3.54 11.00
N ALA A 108 -9.73 -4.07 11.69
CA ALA A 108 -8.36 -4.11 11.18
C ALA A 108 -8.23 -5.03 9.96
N THR A 109 -8.96 -6.16 9.96
CA THR A 109 -8.99 -7.09 8.82
C THR A 109 -9.71 -6.47 7.63
N ASP A 110 -10.84 -5.81 7.87
CA ASP A 110 -11.62 -5.12 6.84
C ASP A 110 -10.82 -3.97 6.22
N GLN A 111 -10.09 -3.20 7.04
CA GLN A 111 -9.22 -2.14 6.58
C GLN A 111 -8.08 -2.70 5.71
N SER A 112 -7.43 -3.77 6.17
CA SER A 112 -6.37 -4.45 5.39
C SER A 112 -6.92 -5.02 4.08
N LEU A 113 -8.15 -5.54 4.08
CA LEU A 113 -8.81 -6.06 2.88
C LEU A 113 -9.05 -4.94 1.88
N LYS A 114 -9.60 -3.81 2.31
CA LYS A 114 -9.82 -2.62 1.46
C LYS A 114 -8.52 -2.11 0.85
N GLU A 115 -7.45 -2.06 1.64
CA GLU A 115 -6.11 -1.66 1.15
C GLU A 115 -5.60 -2.61 0.07
N VAL A 116 -5.76 -3.92 0.27
CA VAL A 116 -5.39 -4.93 -0.73
C VAL A 116 -6.24 -4.79 -1.99
N SER A 117 -7.56 -4.64 -1.86
CA SER A 117 -8.47 -4.46 -3.00
C SER A 117 -8.16 -3.21 -3.81
N GLN A 118 -7.88 -2.09 -3.13
CA GLN A 118 -7.51 -0.84 -3.78
C GLN A 118 -6.17 -0.96 -4.52
N LEU A 119 -5.22 -1.69 -3.94
CA LEU A 119 -3.95 -1.98 -4.57
C LEU A 119 -4.13 -2.92 -5.78
N ILE A 120 -4.96 -3.95 -5.70
CA ILE A 120 -5.28 -4.83 -6.85
C ILE A 120 -6.00 -4.04 -7.95
N ALA A 121 -6.97 -3.19 -7.61
CA ALA A 121 -7.67 -2.31 -8.56
C ALA A 121 -6.70 -1.43 -9.35
N SER A 122 -5.61 -1.00 -8.72
CA SER A 122 -4.59 -0.21 -9.39
C SER A 122 -3.72 -1.03 -10.36
N MET A 123 -3.65 -2.36 -10.22
CA MET A 123 -2.77 -3.24 -11.01
C MET A 123 -3.51 -4.07 -12.06
N VAL A 124 -4.84 -4.08 -12.05
CA VAL A 124 -5.65 -5.02 -12.83
C VAL A 124 -6.62 -4.28 -13.75
N VAL A 125 -6.80 -4.82 -14.95
CA VAL A 125 -7.76 -4.34 -15.95
C VAL A 125 -8.61 -5.49 -16.48
N ASN A 126 -9.76 -5.16 -17.03
CA ASN A 126 -10.57 -6.14 -17.76
C ASN A 126 -9.96 -6.35 -19.17
N PRO A 127 -9.71 -7.62 -19.59
CA PRO A 127 -9.06 -7.91 -20.86
C PRO A 127 -9.88 -7.49 -22.09
N GLU A 128 -11.21 -7.50 -22.01
CA GLU A 128 -12.08 -7.19 -23.15
C GLU A 128 -12.25 -5.67 -23.33
N THR A 129 -12.33 -4.92 -22.23
CA THR A 129 -12.61 -3.47 -22.27
C THR A 129 -11.39 -2.59 -22.06
N LYS A 130 -10.25 -3.16 -21.62
CA LYS A 130 -9.04 -2.44 -21.18
C LYS A 130 -9.33 -1.35 -20.12
N ARG A 131 -10.45 -1.48 -19.39
CA ARG A 131 -10.86 -0.53 -18.34
C ARG A 131 -10.44 -1.02 -16.96
N PRO A 132 -10.13 -0.11 -16.03
CA PRO A 132 -9.84 -0.45 -14.64
C PRO A 132 -11.10 -1.00 -13.96
N ILE A 133 -10.89 -2.00 -13.10
CA ILE A 133 -11.98 -2.61 -12.35
C ILE A 133 -12.17 -1.85 -11.04
N PRO A 134 -13.41 -1.45 -10.67
CA PRO A 134 -13.67 -0.79 -9.40
C PRO A 134 -13.29 -1.68 -8.21
N PRO A 135 -12.73 -1.13 -7.11
CA PRO A 135 -12.31 -1.91 -5.95
C PRO A 135 -13.47 -2.69 -5.32
N ALA A 136 -14.70 -2.16 -5.37
CA ALA A 136 -15.89 -2.83 -4.85
C ALA A 136 -16.22 -4.16 -5.56
N MET A 137 -15.85 -4.32 -6.83
CA MET A 137 -16.02 -5.59 -7.54
C MET A 137 -14.96 -6.61 -7.10
N ILE A 138 -13.74 -6.13 -6.83
CA ILE A 138 -12.64 -6.96 -6.33
C ILE A 138 -12.90 -7.40 -4.89
N ASP A 139 -13.47 -6.54 -4.05
CA ASP A 139 -13.89 -6.86 -2.69
C ASP A 139 -14.86 -8.06 -2.67
N LYS A 140 -15.87 -8.04 -3.54
CA LYS A 140 -16.85 -9.14 -3.66
C LYS A 140 -16.16 -10.44 -4.10
N ALA A 141 -15.29 -10.36 -5.09
CA ALA A 141 -14.56 -11.53 -5.58
C ALA A 141 -13.61 -12.11 -4.53
N LEU A 142 -12.94 -11.27 -3.73
CA LEU A 142 -12.10 -11.71 -2.62
C LEU A 142 -12.92 -12.37 -1.51
N GLN A 143 -14.16 -11.91 -1.28
CA GLN A 143 -15.09 -12.53 -0.34
C GLN A 143 -15.58 -13.91 -0.83
N GLU A 144 -15.89 -14.05 -2.13
CA GLU A 144 -16.30 -15.32 -2.74
C GLU A 144 -15.20 -16.39 -2.68
N ILE A 145 -13.94 -15.98 -2.87
CA ILE A 145 -12.78 -16.88 -2.80
C ILE A 145 -12.39 -17.19 -1.35
N HIS A 146 -12.99 -16.51 -0.36
CA HIS A 146 -12.62 -16.58 1.04
C HIS A 146 -11.11 -16.40 1.26
N PHE A 147 -10.53 -15.36 0.64
CA PHE A 147 -9.10 -15.12 0.71
C PHE A 147 -8.63 -14.82 2.14
N SER A 148 -7.69 -15.62 2.65
CA SER A 148 -7.14 -15.46 3.99
C SER A 148 -6.00 -14.43 4.00
N LEU A 149 -6.28 -13.24 4.55
CA LEU A 149 -5.30 -12.17 4.79
C LEU A 149 -4.36 -12.53 5.94
N LYS A 150 -3.06 -12.30 5.76
CA LYS A 150 -2.04 -12.57 6.78
C LYS A 150 -1.48 -11.26 7.32
N PRO A 151 -1.67 -10.91 8.62
CA PRO A 151 -1.23 -9.61 9.15
C PRO A 151 0.30 -9.42 9.12
N ASN A 152 1.08 -10.50 9.06
CA ASN A 152 2.54 -10.44 9.03
C ASN A 152 3.12 -10.15 7.63
N ARG A 153 2.29 -10.05 6.58
CA ARG A 153 2.75 -9.81 5.21
C ARG A 153 2.33 -8.44 4.73
N SER A 154 3.16 -7.82 3.89
CA SER A 154 2.81 -6.54 3.27
C SER A 154 1.58 -6.66 2.35
N ALA A 155 0.78 -5.60 2.26
CA ALA A 155 -0.39 -5.56 1.39
C ALA A 155 -0.04 -5.86 -0.08
N LYS A 156 1.13 -5.40 -0.56
CA LYS A 156 1.63 -5.66 -1.91
C LYS A 156 1.89 -7.15 -2.18
N GLN A 157 2.55 -7.85 -1.24
CA GLN A 157 2.78 -9.29 -1.38
C GLN A 157 1.46 -10.07 -1.38
N GLN A 158 0.53 -9.70 -0.50
CA GLN A 158 -0.79 -10.32 -0.44
C GLN A 158 -1.58 -10.12 -1.72
N ALA A 159 -1.53 -8.92 -2.32
CA ALA A 159 -2.17 -8.64 -3.59
C ALA A 159 -1.59 -9.48 -4.74
N LEU A 160 -0.26 -9.66 -4.81
CA LEU A 160 0.38 -10.50 -5.82
C LEU A 160 -0.04 -11.97 -5.71
N GLU A 161 -0.28 -12.48 -4.49
CA GLU A 161 -0.80 -13.82 -4.24
C GLU A 161 -2.32 -13.94 -4.55
N ALA A 162 -3.06 -12.84 -4.44
CA ALA A 162 -4.49 -12.80 -4.68
C ALA A 162 -4.85 -12.77 -6.18
N ILE A 163 -4.06 -12.06 -7.01
CA ILE A 163 -4.31 -11.94 -8.46
C ILE A 163 -4.51 -13.29 -9.18
N PRO A 164 -3.62 -14.31 -9.03
CA PRO A 164 -3.81 -15.58 -9.75
C PRO A 164 -5.08 -16.31 -9.31
N LYS A 165 -5.46 -16.21 -8.03
CA LYS A 165 -6.71 -16.80 -7.51
C LYS A 165 -7.94 -16.09 -8.06
N LEU A 166 -7.88 -14.76 -8.14
CA LEU A 166 -8.95 -13.95 -8.73
C LEU A 166 -9.13 -14.25 -10.22
N ARG A 167 -8.07 -14.65 -10.94
CA ARG A 167 -8.13 -15.03 -12.36
C ARG A 167 -9.01 -16.26 -12.62
N GLU A 168 -9.17 -17.15 -11.64
CA GLU A 168 -10.02 -18.35 -11.77
C GLU A 168 -11.51 -18.00 -11.70
N THR A 169 -11.87 -17.01 -10.87
CA THR A 169 -13.26 -16.59 -10.67
C THR A 169 -13.69 -15.51 -11.67
N MET A 170 -12.79 -14.60 -12.02
CA MET A 170 -13.05 -13.50 -12.95
C MET A 170 -11.95 -13.38 -14.00
N LYS A 171 -12.33 -13.06 -15.24
CA LYS A 171 -11.38 -12.74 -16.31
C LYS A 171 -10.71 -11.40 -16.00
N ILE A 172 -9.57 -11.46 -15.34
CA ILE A 172 -8.72 -10.31 -15.04
C ILE A 172 -7.33 -10.50 -15.63
N ASP A 173 -6.77 -9.43 -16.16
CA ASP A 173 -5.37 -9.38 -16.58
C ASP A 173 -4.65 -8.21 -15.90
N ARG A 174 -3.33 -8.35 -15.74
CA ARG A 174 -2.51 -7.28 -15.18
C ARG A 174 -2.43 -6.12 -16.16
N ALA A 175 -2.43 -4.90 -15.62
CA ALA A 175 -2.21 -3.69 -16.40
C ALA A 175 -0.83 -3.77 -17.06
N LYS A 176 -0.83 -3.65 -18.39
CA LYS A 176 0.39 -3.63 -19.20
C LYS A 176 1.01 -2.24 -19.13
N MET A 177 2.33 -2.19 -19.18
CA MET A 177 3.11 -0.96 -19.26
C MET A 177 3.44 -0.68 -20.71
N ARG A 178 3.33 0.59 -21.11
CA ARG A 178 3.75 1.06 -22.42
C ARG A 178 5.15 1.62 -22.31
N ILE A 179 6.07 0.98 -23.01
CA ILE A 179 7.50 1.32 -22.98
C ILE A 179 7.95 1.74 -24.38
N ARG A 180 8.91 2.66 -24.41
CA ARG A 180 9.67 3.02 -25.61
C ARG A 180 11.08 2.51 -25.43
N VAL A 181 11.52 1.71 -26.40
CA VAL A 181 12.90 1.25 -26.49
C VAL A 181 13.54 1.96 -27.67
N SER A 182 14.67 2.62 -27.42
CA SER A 182 15.51 3.26 -28.42
C SER A 182 16.87 2.56 -28.44
N MET A 183 17.27 2.04 -29.60
CA MET A 183 18.54 1.34 -29.78
C MET A 183 19.22 1.70 -31.11
N PRO A 184 20.57 1.74 -31.17
CA PRO A 184 21.29 1.93 -32.44
C PRO A 184 21.07 0.76 -33.42
N SER A 185 21.06 1.07 -34.71
CA SER A 185 20.69 0.14 -35.80
C SER A 185 21.61 -1.09 -35.96
N LYS A 186 22.85 -1.06 -35.44
CA LYS A 186 23.80 -2.19 -35.50
C LYS A 186 23.44 -3.35 -34.57
N GLU A 187 22.83 -3.05 -33.42
CA GLU A 187 22.54 -4.02 -32.35
C GLU A 187 21.04 -4.32 -32.26
N ALA A 188 20.21 -3.40 -32.76
CA ALA A 188 18.76 -3.52 -32.82
C ALA A 188 18.27 -4.79 -33.55
N LYS A 189 18.94 -5.25 -34.62
CA LYS A 189 18.49 -6.44 -35.37
C LYS A 189 18.62 -7.76 -34.60
N GLN A 190 19.61 -7.87 -33.71
CA GLN A 190 19.77 -9.04 -32.85
C GLN A 190 18.82 -8.98 -31.65
N ALA A 191 18.64 -7.76 -31.11
CA ALA A 191 17.75 -7.54 -29.98
C ALA A 191 16.28 -7.68 -30.36
N HIS A 192 15.88 -7.24 -31.55
CA HIS A 192 14.50 -7.28 -32.04
C HIS A 192 13.85 -8.66 -31.91
N GLY A 193 14.57 -9.74 -32.26
CA GLY A 193 14.04 -11.10 -32.14
C GLY A 193 13.74 -11.51 -30.69
N ARG A 194 14.57 -11.08 -29.72
CA ARG A 194 14.37 -11.38 -28.30
C ARG A 194 13.37 -10.42 -27.65
N LEU A 195 13.41 -9.14 -28.01
CA LEU A 195 12.44 -8.13 -27.60
C LEU A 195 11.03 -8.57 -27.99
N LYS A 196 10.81 -9.04 -29.22
CA LYS A 196 9.52 -9.56 -29.70
C LYS A 196 9.05 -10.84 -28.99
N THR A 197 9.95 -11.57 -28.32
CA THR A 197 9.58 -12.75 -27.50
C THR A 197 9.15 -12.34 -26.10
N LEU A 198 9.70 -11.23 -25.57
CA LEU A 198 9.40 -10.71 -24.23
C LEU A 198 8.26 -9.68 -24.23
N VAL A 199 7.97 -9.09 -25.39
CA VAL A 199 6.89 -8.14 -25.65
C VAL A 199 5.68 -8.90 -26.19
N GLU A 200 4.50 -8.59 -25.67
CA GLU A 200 3.26 -9.26 -26.06
C GLU A 200 2.60 -8.59 -27.27
N GLU A 201 2.63 -7.26 -27.33
CA GLU A 201 2.07 -6.47 -28.42
C GLU A 201 3.00 -5.29 -28.72
N THR A 202 3.34 -5.12 -30.01
CA THR A 202 4.17 -4.01 -30.47
C THR A 202 3.30 -3.09 -31.32
N GLU A 203 3.21 -1.81 -30.92
CA GLU A 203 2.31 -0.85 -31.56
C GLU A 203 3.01 -0.08 -32.68
N VAL A 204 4.25 0.35 -32.43
CA VAL A 204 5.03 1.16 -33.36
C VAL A 204 6.44 0.59 -33.42
N GLU A 205 6.91 0.31 -34.63
CA GLU A 205 8.30 -0.01 -34.93
C GLU A 205 8.79 0.92 -36.03
N ASP A 206 9.56 1.93 -35.64
CA ASP A 206 10.20 2.86 -36.55
C ASP A 206 11.69 2.52 -36.68
N TRP A 207 12.07 2.10 -37.89
CA TRP A 207 13.46 1.89 -38.27
C TRP A 207 13.96 3.13 -39.02
N ALA A 208 14.55 4.07 -38.29
CA ALA A 208 15.17 5.25 -38.88
C ALA A 208 16.67 5.01 -39.16
N GLU A 209 17.28 5.82 -40.04
CA GLU A 209 18.68 5.67 -40.47
C GLU A 209 19.70 5.71 -39.31
N GLY A 210 19.31 6.20 -38.12
CA GLY A 210 20.13 6.24 -36.91
C GLY A 210 19.83 5.18 -35.83
N GLY A 211 18.72 4.42 -35.91
CA GLY A 211 18.31 3.54 -34.81
C GLY A 211 16.93 2.89 -34.99
N LEU A 212 16.64 1.92 -34.11
CA LEU A 212 15.31 1.36 -33.88
C LEU A 212 14.66 2.10 -32.72
N GLU A 213 13.48 2.67 -32.98
CA GLU A 213 12.54 3.10 -31.95
C GLU A 213 11.33 2.18 -31.99
N MET A 214 11.07 1.49 -30.88
CA MET A 214 9.87 0.67 -30.75
C MET A 214 9.06 1.07 -29.54
N VAL A 215 7.74 1.15 -29.72
CA VAL A 215 6.77 1.30 -28.64
C VAL A 215 6.05 -0.02 -28.48
N ALA A 216 6.16 -0.58 -27.27
CA ALA A 216 5.74 -1.93 -26.95
C ALA A 216 4.94 -1.97 -25.64
N LEU A 217 4.00 -2.90 -25.57
CA LEU A 217 3.24 -3.24 -24.38
C LEU A 217 3.87 -4.45 -23.71
N ILE A 218 4.27 -4.29 -22.46
CA ILE A 218 4.92 -5.32 -21.67
C ILE A 218 4.24 -5.52 -20.32
N GLU A 219 4.27 -6.76 -19.82
CA GLU A 219 3.92 -7.02 -18.44
C GLU A 219 5.01 -6.47 -17.49
N PRO A 220 4.64 -5.84 -16.36
CA PRO A 220 5.61 -5.29 -15.40
C PRO A 220 6.58 -6.34 -14.83
N GLY A 221 6.25 -7.64 -14.90
CA GLY A 221 7.14 -8.72 -14.48
C GLY A 221 8.36 -8.90 -15.39
N ASN A 222 8.20 -8.66 -16.69
CA ASN A 222 9.22 -8.87 -17.71
C ASN A 222 10.07 -7.62 -17.93
N PHE A 223 9.71 -6.49 -17.32
CA PHE A 223 10.45 -5.23 -17.44
C PHE A 223 11.92 -5.36 -17.06
N ARG A 224 12.24 -6.12 -16.00
CA ARG A 224 13.62 -6.29 -15.54
C ARG A 224 14.48 -7.06 -16.54
N GLU A 225 13.95 -8.16 -17.06
CA GLU A 225 14.64 -8.95 -18.09
C GLU A 225 14.83 -8.13 -19.37
N LEU A 226 13.85 -7.27 -19.70
CA LEU A 226 13.93 -6.37 -20.84
C LEU A 226 14.99 -5.28 -20.66
N ASP A 227 15.07 -4.62 -19.50
CA ASP A 227 16.10 -3.62 -19.20
C ASP A 227 17.50 -4.24 -19.24
N ASP A 228 17.67 -5.43 -18.65
CA ASP A 228 18.93 -6.17 -18.68
C ASP A 228 19.32 -6.55 -20.12
N LEU A 229 18.34 -6.93 -20.96
CA LEU A 229 18.55 -7.27 -22.36
C LEU A 229 18.93 -6.04 -23.21
N VAL A 230 18.22 -4.92 -23.05
CA VAL A 230 18.52 -3.67 -23.76
C VAL A 230 19.89 -3.13 -23.38
N ARG A 231 20.29 -3.24 -22.11
CA ARG A 231 21.64 -2.84 -21.66
C ARG A 231 22.74 -3.74 -22.21
N LYS A 232 22.52 -5.06 -22.18
CA LYS A 232 23.50 -6.06 -22.62
C LYS A 232 23.69 -6.06 -24.12
N GLU A 233 22.61 -5.97 -24.88
CA GLU A 233 22.64 -6.01 -26.34
C GLU A 233 22.94 -4.65 -26.95
N GLY A 234 22.50 -3.56 -26.31
CA GLY A 234 22.81 -2.19 -26.72
C GLY A 234 24.18 -1.69 -26.25
N LYS A 235 24.99 -2.52 -25.59
CA LYS A 235 26.32 -2.16 -25.00
C LYS A 235 26.35 -0.80 -24.28
N GLY A 236 25.25 -0.45 -23.57
CA GLY A 236 25.11 0.83 -22.87
C GLY A 236 24.58 2.01 -23.69
N HIS A 237 24.30 1.84 -24.98
CA HIS A 237 23.65 2.83 -25.86
C HIS A 237 22.14 2.61 -26.05
N GLY A 238 21.58 1.52 -25.51
CA GLY A 238 20.14 1.30 -25.48
C GLY A 238 19.47 2.15 -24.39
N ARG A 239 18.44 2.90 -24.76
CA ARG A 239 17.63 3.69 -23.82
C ARG A 239 16.24 3.09 -23.72
N LEU A 240 15.81 2.82 -22.51
CA LEU A 240 14.46 2.35 -22.21
C LEU A 240 13.72 3.45 -21.44
N GLU A 241 12.65 3.95 -22.03
CA GLU A 241 11.79 4.99 -21.46
C GLU A 241 10.40 4.39 -21.19
N ILE A 242 9.84 4.63 -20.01
CA ILE A 242 8.47 4.23 -19.71
C ILE A 242 7.57 5.37 -20.17
N LEU A 243 6.70 5.12 -21.15
CA LEU A 243 5.75 6.11 -21.66
C LEU A 243 4.49 6.16 -20.80
N SER A 244 3.94 4.98 -20.47
CA SER A 244 2.79 4.88 -19.56
C SER A 244 2.92 3.68 -18.64
N LEU A 245 2.65 3.90 -17.36
CA LEU A 245 2.60 2.85 -16.35
C LEU A 245 1.33 1.99 -16.46
N LYS A 246 0.31 2.46 -17.19
CA LYS A 246 -0.93 1.72 -17.43
C LYS A 246 -1.47 2.02 -18.82
N ASP A 247 -1.70 0.97 -19.58
CA ASP A 247 -2.44 1.05 -20.83
C ASP A 247 -3.93 0.94 -20.54
N VAL A 248 -4.50 2.01 -19.97
CA VAL A 248 -5.94 2.18 -19.84
C VAL A 248 -6.40 2.93 -21.09
N VAL A 249 -7.46 2.44 -21.75
CA VAL A 249 -8.22 3.27 -22.69
C VAL A 249 -8.95 4.30 -21.84
N ASP A 250 -8.25 5.37 -21.51
CA ASP A 250 -8.76 6.50 -20.76
C ASP A 250 -9.78 7.22 -21.64
N GLY A 251 -11.05 6.79 -21.56
CA GLY A 251 -12.19 7.57 -22.03
C GLY A 251 -12.47 8.81 -21.16
N ILE A 252 -11.48 9.24 -20.38
CA ILE A 252 -11.51 10.44 -19.54
C ILE A 252 -10.14 11.08 -19.78
N GLU A 253 -10.11 12.22 -20.46
CA GLU A 253 -8.94 13.10 -20.47
C GLU A 253 -8.63 13.49 -19.01
N ILE A 254 -7.77 12.72 -18.36
CA ILE A 254 -7.09 13.18 -17.15
C ILE A 254 -5.88 13.93 -17.66
N VAL A 255 -6.05 15.24 -17.82
CA VAL A 255 -4.93 16.16 -17.94
C VAL A 255 -4.16 16.08 -16.63
N PHE A 256 -3.09 15.28 -16.59
CA PHE A 256 -2.07 15.42 -15.56
C PHE A 256 -1.33 16.72 -15.84
N VAL A 257 -1.88 17.84 -15.36
CA VAL A 257 -1.11 19.08 -15.24
C VAL A 257 -0.01 18.78 -14.22
N SER A 258 1.23 18.85 -14.65
CA SER A 258 2.36 18.73 -13.73
C SER A 258 2.24 19.80 -12.64
N PRO A 259 2.65 19.54 -11.38
CA PRO A 259 2.65 20.58 -10.33
C PRO A 259 3.47 21.83 -10.69
N PHE A 260 4.29 21.72 -11.74
CA PHE A 260 5.11 22.81 -12.27
C PHE A 260 4.32 23.79 -13.16
N GLU A 261 3.24 23.34 -13.83
CA GLU A 261 2.39 24.19 -14.69
C GLU A 261 1.31 24.95 -13.90
N GLU A 262 0.89 24.46 -12.74
CA GLU A 262 -0.03 25.15 -11.83
C GLU A 262 0.57 26.47 -11.28
N ILE A 263 1.89 26.54 -11.17
CA ILE A 263 2.59 27.77 -10.75
C ILE A 263 2.54 28.81 -11.87
N CYS A 264 2.68 28.40 -13.15
CA CYS A 264 2.65 29.34 -14.28
C CYS A 264 1.26 29.99 -14.46
N LEU A 265 0.17 29.24 -14.29
CA LEU A 265 -1.19 29.78 -14.38
C LEU A 265 -1.52 30.76 -13.24
N ASN A 266 -1.05 30.49 -12.02
CA ASN A 266 -1.26 31.39 -10.88
C ASN A 266 -0.36 32.65 -10.90
N VAL A 267 0.81 32.59 -11.56
CA VAL A 267 1.70 33.75 -11.71
C VAL A 267 1.28 34.67 -12.87
N PHE A 268 0.69 34.13 -13.94
CA PHE A 268 0.31 34.92 -15.13
C PHE A 268 -1.17 35.33 -15.23
N GLY A 269 -2.03 34.95 -14.27
CA GLY A 269 -3.35 35.57 -14.11
C GLY A 269 -4.27 35.50 -15.35
N LEU A 270 -4.25 34.40 -16.09
CA LEU A 270 -5.19 34.17 -17.20
C LEU A 270 -6.35 33.30 -16.70
N ASN A 271 -7.32 33.94 -16.05
CA ASN A 271 -8.63 33.34 -15.79
C ASN A 271 -9.62 33.66 -16.92
N ASP A 272 -10.40 32.63 -17.26
CA ASP A 272 -11.72 32.65 -17.89
C ASP A 272 -11.85 33.08 -19.36
N ARG A 273 -11.99 32.08 -20.23
CA ARG A 273 -13.17 31.84 -21.09
C ARG A 273 -12.84 30.82 -22.18
N LEU A 274 -13.47 29.66 -22.12
CA LEU A 274 -14.10 28.96 -23.26
C LEU A 274 -14.52 27.54 -22.83
N LEU A 275 -15.68 27.47 -22.17
CA LEU A 275 -16.52 26.28 -22.19
C LEU A 275 -17.76 26.62 -23.03
N LEU A 276 -18.19 25.61 -23.82
CA LEU A 276 -19.41 25.49 -24.63
C LEU A 276 -19.27 25.75 -26.14
N GLY A 277 -19.49 24.69 -26.92
CA GLY A 277 -19.72 24.76 -28.36
C GLY A 277 -19.67 23.42 -29.09
N SER A 278 -20.74 22.63 -28.97
CA SER A 278 -21.03 21.47 -29.83
C SER A 278 -21.10 21.83 -31.32
N GLY A 279 -20.51 21.04 -32.22
CA GLY A 279 -20.74 21.18 -33.67
C GLY A 279 -19.87 20.27 -34.53
N SER A 280 -20.51 19.41 -35.30
CA SER A 280 -19.95 18.51 -36.30
C SER A 280 -19.43 19.27 -37.54
N HIS A 281 -18.25 18.90 -38.05
CA HIS A 281 -17.91 18.66 -39.47
C HIS A 281 -16.40 18.56 -39.66
N GLY A 282 -15.96 17.62 -40.49
CA GLY A 282 -14.55 17.30 -40.68
C GLY A 282 -13.78 18.14 -41.71
N ARG A 283 -12.55 17.67 -41.91
CA ARG A 283 -11.52 17.97 -42.94
C ARG A 283 -10.36 18.89 -42.49
N ASN A 284 -9.20 18.23 -42.37
CA ASN A 284 -7.88 18.50 -42.96
C ASN A 284 -7.21 19.89 -42.87
N HIS A 285 -5.88 19.78 -42.65
CA HIS A 285 -4.82 20.80 -42.62
C HIS A 285 -4.80 21.60 -41.30
N SER A 286 -3.67 21.85 -40.62
CA SER A 286 -2.26 21.84 -41.02
C SER A 286 -1.40 22.04 -39.76
N ARG A 287 -0.19 21.47 -39.77
CA ARG A 287 0.94 21.76 -38.87
C ARG A 287 1.10 23.27 -38.58
N LEU A 288 1.31 23.62 -37.31
CA LEU A 288 1.97 24.85 -36.84
C LEU A 288 2.88 24.43 -35.67
N LEU A 289 4.17 24.14 -35.88
CA LEU A 289 5.30 25.10 -35.82
C LEU A 289 5.21 26.09 -34.66
N PHE A 290 5.59 25.65 -33.46
CA PHE A 290 6.11 26.54 -32.42
C PHE A 290 7.63 26.59 -32.51
N SER A 291 8.11 27.38 -33.46
CA SER A 291 9.48 27.88 -33.48
C SER A 291 9.50 29.26 -32.83
N SER A 292 10.45 29.45 -31.92
CA SER A 292 11.02 30.75 -31.51
C SER A 292 10.12 31.63 -30.65
N PHE A 293 10.49 31.88 -29.40
CA PHE A 293 10.66 33.24 -28.86
C PHE A 293 11.60 33.19 -27.64
N PRO A 294 12.42 34.23 -27.40
CA PRO A 294 13.73 34.14 -26.79
C PRO A 294 13.73 34.44 -25.29
N PHE A 295 14.74 33.87 -24.63
CA PHE A 295 15.28 34.30 -23.35
C PHE A 295 15.64 35.79 -23.40
N ILE A 296 14.95 36.63 -22.63
CA ILE A 296 15.40 38.00 -22.32
C ILE A 296 15.41 38.19 -20.80
N VAL A 297 16.59 38.59 -20.37
CA VAL A 297 17.05 39.05 -19.06
C VAL A 297 16.34 40.34 -18.62
N LEU A 298 16.08 40.50 -17.32
CA LEU A 298 16.01 41.71 -16.46
C LEU A 298 15.13 41.30 -15.25
N LEU A 299 15.40 41.53 -13.96
CA LEU A 299 16.27 42.44 -13.22
C LEU A 299 16.37 41.92 -11.77
N GLN A 300 17.43 42.36 -11.08
CA GLN A 300 17.72 42.40 -9.63
C GLN A 300 16.67 41.92 -8.62
#